data_AF-A0A2S8S651-F1
#
_entry.id   AF-A0A2S8S651-F1
#
_cell.length_a   1.000
_cell.length_b   1.000
_cell.length_c   1.000
_cell.angle_alpha   90.00
_cell.angle_beta   90.00
_cell.angle_gamma   90.00
#
_symmetry.space_group_name_H-M   'P 1'
#
loop_
_entity.id
_entity.type
_entity.pdbx_description
1 polymer ?
#
loop_
_entity_poly.entity_id
_entity_poly.type
_entity_poly.pdbx_seq_one_letter_code
_entity_poly.pdbx_strand_id
1 'polypeptide(L)'
;MLLSLRRIGMALALVAATPAAAELNLVMVWREGCVYCAAWDKAIAPTYPKTPEGAAAPLVRVNIRETATSGFAFATPVVLTPTFVLMEDGAEAGRIEGYPGEDFFWGLLDQMIGKVQGDGPAPSE
;
A
#
# COMPACT_ATOMS: atom_id res chain seq x y z
N MET A 1 -62.00 -32.63 -1.27
CA MET A 1 -61.20 -31.95 -0.23
C MET A 1 -59.72 -32.24 -0.52
N LEU A 2 -59.15 -31.53 -1.50
CA LEU A 2 -57.74 -31.68 -1.88
C LEU A 2 -56.95 -30.61 -1.12
N LEU A 3 -56.13 -31.03 -0.16
CA LEU A 3 -55.23 -30.13 0.57
C LEU A 3 -54.23 -29.54 -0.42
N SER A 4 -54.42 -28.26 -0.77
CA SER A 4 -53.44 -27.47 -1.49
C SER A 4 -52.21 -27.25 -0.59
N LEU A 5 -51.22 -28.14 -0.71
CA LEU A 5 -49.90 -27.91 -0.12
C LEU A 5 -49.27 -26.69 -0.81
N ARG A 6 -49.36 -25.53 -0.14
CA ARG A 6 -48.53 -24.36 -0.45
C ARG A 6 -47.07 -24.76 -0.24
N ARG A 7 -46.36 -25.02 -1.34
CA ARG A 7 -44.91 -25.17 -1.35
C ARG A 7 -44.30 -23.81 -0.95
N ILE A 8 -43.94 -23.65 0.31
CA ILE A 8 -43.13 -22.53 0.77
C ILE A 8 -41.72 -22.79 0.23
N GLY A 9 -41.39 -22.19 -0.91
CA GLY A 9 -40.04 -22.21 -1.45
C GLY A 9 -39.14 -21.35 -0.57
N MET A 10 -38.26 -21.98 0.21
CA MET A 10 -37.18 -21.29 0.92
C MET A 10 -36.13 -20.89 -0.13
N ALA A 11 -36.19 -19.64 -0.60
CA ALA A 11 -35.17 -19.07 -1.46
C ALA A 11 -33.90 -18.85 -0.61
N LEU A 12 -32.93 -19.74 -0.77
CA LEU A 12 -31.60 -19.61 -0.17
C LEU A 12 -30.86 -18.49 -0.91
N ALA A 13 -30.84 -17.28 -0.36
CA ALA A 13 -30.05 -16.18 -0.91
C ALA A 13 -28.56 -16.51 -0.74
N LEU A 14 -27.89 -16.88 -1.84
CA LEU A 14 -26.43 -16.95 -1.88
C LEU A 14 -25.89 -15.53 -1.72
N VAL A 15 -25.35 -15.22 -0.55
CA VAL A 15 -24.51 -14.03 -0.34
C VAL A 15 -23.17 -14.33 -1.01
N ALA A 16 -22.94 -13.73 -2.18
CA ALA A 16 -21.63 -13.78 -2.81
C ALA A 16 -20.67 -12.90 -1.99
N ALA A 17 -19.71 -13.53 -1.31
CA ALA A 17 -18.62 -12.81 -0.67
C ALA A 17 -17.69 -12.28 -1.78
N THR A 18 -17.69 -10.96 -2.01
CA THR A 18 -16.67 -10.33 -2.84
C THR A 18 -15.35 -10.36 -2.08
N PRO A 19 -14.24 -10.84 -2.67
CA PRO A 19 -12.94 -10.74 -2.03
C PRO A 19 -12.64 -9.26 -1.76
N ALA A 20 -12.31 -8.93 -0.51
CA ALA A 20 -11.79 -7.62 -0.19
C ALA A 20 -10.41 -7.49 -0.84
N ALA A 21 -10.18 -6.42 -1.60
CA ALA A 21 -8.83 -6.06 -2.01
C ALA A 21 -8.00 -5.72 -0.77
N ALA A 22 -6.74 -6.17 -0.73
CA ALA A 22 -5.82 -5.83 0.34
C ALA A 22 -5.64 -4.31 0.41
N GLU A 23 -5.55 -3.77 1.63
CA GLU A 23 -5.30 -2.35 1.83
C GLU A 23 -3.81 -2.07 1.63
N LEU A 24 -3.48 -1.16 0.70
CA LEU A 24 -2.11 -0.72 0.49
C LEU A 24 -1.88 0.65 1.15
N ASN A 25 -0.70 0.83 1.74
CA ASN A 25 -0.22 2.15 2.16
C ASN A 25 1.24 2.33 1.74
N LEU A 26 1.61 3.54 1.31
CA LEU A 26 3.02 3.91 1.17
C LEU A 26 3.48 4.65 2.43
N VAL A 27 4.21 3.96 3.30
CA VAL A 27 4.75 4.55 4.53
C VAL A 27 6.08 5.23 4.24
N MET A 28 6.10 6.56 4.26
CA MET A 28 7.34 7.34 4.27
C MET A 28 7.87 7.44 5.69
N VAL A 29 8.97 6.74 5.96
CA VAL A 29 9.74 6.89 7.20
C VAL A 29 10.68 8.08 7.07
N TRP A 30 10.55 9.03 7.99
CA TRP A 30 11.27 10.31 7.96
C TRP A 30 11.89 10.64 9.32
N ARG A 31 12.73 11.69 9.35
CA ARG A 31 13.26 12.27 10.60
C ARG A 31 13.50 13.77 10.44
N GLU A 32 13.59 14.47 11.56
CA GLU A 32 13.99 15.88 11.59
C GLU A 32 15.37 16.09 10.94
N GLY A 33 15.52 17.18 10.18
CA GLY A 33 16.76 17.51 9.47
C GLY A 33 17.05 16.67 8.21
N CYS A 34 16.10 15.84 7.77
CA CYS A 34 16.26 15.03 6.56
C CYS A 34 16.09 15.87 5.28
N VAL A 35 17.20 16.32 4.70
CA VAL A 35 17.19 17.14 3.47
C VAL A 35 16.57 16.42 2.26
N TYR A 36 16.74 15.10 2.16
CA TYR A 36 16.14 14.30 1.08
C TYR A 36 14.64 14.07 1.27
N CYS A 37 14.16 14.03 2.52
CA CYS A 37 12.74 13.99 2.83
C CYS A 37 12.08 15.30 2.36
N ALA A 38 12.69 16.44 2.68
CA ALA A 38 12.21 17.75 2.22
C ALA A 38 12.27 17.88 0.69
N ALA A 39 13.28 17.31 0.03
CA ALA A 39 13.35 17.26 -1.42
C ALA A 39 12.18 16.47 -2.03
N TRP A 40 11.86 15.30 -1.48
CA TRP A 40 10.69 14.51 -1.89
C TRP A 40 9.38 15.25 -1.61
N ASP A 41 9.24 15.89 -0.44
CA ASP A 41 8.06 16.68 -0.09
C ASP A 41 7.82 17.86 -1.03
N LYS A 42 8.87 18.45 -1.58
CA LYS A 42 8.77 19.54 -2.56
C LYS A 42 8.38 19.03 -3.96
N ALA A 43 8.99 17.92 -4.36
CA ALA A 43 8.90 17.38 -5.72
C ALA A 43 7.64 16.53 -5.94
N ILE A 44 7.39 15.57 -5.04
CA ILE A 44 6.44 14.48 -5.24
C ILE A 44 5.17 14.67 -4.41
N ALA A 45 5.31 14.96 -3.11
CA ALA A 45 4.18 14.97 -2.18
C ALA A 45 2.94 15.79 -2.62
N PRO A 46 3.06 16.97 -3.27
CA PRO A 46 1.91 17.77 -3.68
C PRO A 46 1.09 17.13 -4.82
N THR A 47 1.73 16.26 -5.60
CA THR A 47 1.14 15.58 -6.75
C THR A 47 0.73 14.15 -6.39
N TYR A 48 1.45 13.49 -5.48
CA TYR A 48 1.23 12.10 -5.07
C TYR A 48 -0.25 11.70 -4.88
N PRO A 49 -1.07 12.37 -4.04
CA PRO A 49 -2.47 11.96 -3.84
C PRO A 49 -3.38 12.16 -5.07
N LYS A 50 -2.86 12.70 -6.17
CA LYS A 50 -3.58 12.95 -7.43
C LYS A 50 -3.18 11.95 -8.52
N THR A 51 -2.25 11.03 -8.24
CA THR A 51 -1.81 10.01 -9.19
C THR A 51 -2.50 8.67 -8.94
N PRO A 52 -2.50 7.75 -9.92
CA PRO A 52 -2.97 6.39 -9.72
C PRO A 52 -2.23 5.66 -8.58
N GLU A 53 -0.91 5.84 -8.47
CA GLU A 53 -0.09 5.24 -7.43
C GLU A 53 -0.47 5.75 -6.04
N GLY A 54 -0.70 7.06 -5.89
CA GLY A 54 -1.13 7.61 -4.60
C GLY A 54 -2.57 7.30 -4.24
N ALA A 55 -3.43 7.00 -5.22
CA ALA A 55 -4.76 6.47 -4.97
C ALA A 55 -4.71 4.98 -4.57
N ALA A 56 -3.81 4.20 -5.20
CA ALA A 56 -3.62 2.79 -4.90
C ALA A 56 -2.96 2.58 -3.52
N ALA A 57 -1.93 3.36 -3.20
CA ALA A 57 -1.18 3.30 -1.94
C ALA A 57 -1.13 4.68 -1.27
N PRO A 58 -2.17 5.10 -0.53
CA PRO A 58 -2.18 6.35 0.20
C PRO A 58 -0.95 6.53 1.09
N LEU A 59 -0.44 7.77 1.12
CA LEU A 59 0.79 8.11 1.83
C LEU A 59 0.54 8.22 3.35
N VAL A 60 1.35 7.52 4.14
CA VAL A 60 1.42 7.66 5.59
C VAL A 60 2.82 8.11 5.99
N ARG A 61 2.94 9.06 6.92
CA ARG A 61 4.25 9.53 7.41
C ARG A 61 4.51 9.01 8.81
N VAL A 62 5.66 8.38 9.02
CA VAL A 62 6.08 7.82 10.31
C VAL A 62 7.46 8.36 10.65
N ASN A 63 7.65 8.92 11.85
CA ASN A 63 8.99 9.27 12.30
C ASN A 63 9.80 7.98 12.52
N ILE A 64 11.08 7.96 12.13
CA ILE A 64 11.94 6.78 12.30
C ILE A 64 11.98 6.25 13.74
N ARG A 65 11.82 7.14 14.74
CA ARG A 65 11.78 6.80 16.17
C ARG A 65 10.48 6.15 16.62
N GLU A 66 9.43 6.21 15.80
CA GLU A 66 8.08 5.72 16.09
C GLU A 66 7.73 4.45 15.29
N THR A 67 8.67 3.92 14.51
CA THR A 67 8.48 2.71 13.69
C THR A 67 8.02 1.50 14.49
N ALA A 68 8.52 1.34 15.72
CA ALA A 68 8.11 0.24 16.61
C ALA A 68 6.67 0.38 17.15
N THR A 69 6.09 1.58 17.11
CA THR A 69 4.76 1.88 17.66
C THR A 69 3.77 2.33 16.58
N SER A 70 4.15 2.26 15.30
CA SER A 70 3.34 2.79 14.19
C SER A 70 2.15 1.92 13.82
N GLY A 71 2.11 0.67 14.30
CA GLY A 71 1.11 -0.33 13.88
C GLY A 71 1.46 -1.08 12.60
N PHE A 72 2.57 -0.73 11.93
CA PHE A 72 3.05 -1.43 10.75
C PHE A 72 4.12 -2.47 11.07
N ALA A 73 4.06 -3.62 10.41
CA ALA A 73 5.03 -4.69 10.55
C ALA A 73 6.16 -4.56 9.50
N PHE A 74 7.19 -3.79 9.86
CA PHE A 74 8.41 -3.70 9.05
C PHE A 74 9.20 -5.01 9.08
N ALA A 75 9.65 -5.48 7.92
CA ALA A 75 10.42 -6.73 7.80
C ALA A 75 11.83 -6.60 8.39
N THR A 76 12.44 -5.42 8.28
CA THR A 76 13.75 -5.10 8.87
C THR A 76 13.74 -3.67 9.43
N PRO A 77 14.63 -3.34 10.40
CA PRO A 77 14.75 -1.98 10.91
C PRO A 77 14.99 -0.97 9.78
N VAL A 78 14.30 0.17 9.84
CA VAL A 78 14.56 1.30 8.94
C VAL A 78 15.69 2.12 9.56
N VAL A 79 16.82 2.24 8.84
CA VAL A 79 18.03 2.93 9.31
C VAL A 79 18.40 4.17 8.48
N LEU A 80 17.70 4.39 7.36
CA LEU A 80 17.90 5.51 6.43
C LEU A 80 16.60 6.32 6.29
N THR A 81 16.71 7.59 5.92
CA THR A 81 15.56 8.45 5.62
C THR A 81 15.83 9.31 4.37
N PRO A 82 14.84 9.53 3.49
CA PRO A 82 13.54 8.88 3.51
C PRO A 82 13.67 7.40 3.15
N THR A 83 12.84 6.56 3.74
CA THR A 83 12.59 5.19 3.26
C THR A 83 11.10 5.08 3.01
N PHE A 84 10.70 4.65 1.82
CA PHE A 84 9.30 4.46 1.44
C PHE A 84 9.00 2.98 1.47
N VAL A 85 8.13 2.55 2.38
CA VAL A 85 7.79 1.14 2.58
C VAL A 85 6.37 0.93 2.09
N LEU A 86 6.19 0.06 1.09
CA LEU A 86 4.87 -0.37 0.66
C LEU A 86 4.37 -1.42 1.66
N MET A 87 3.24 -1.11 2.29
CA MET A 87 2.52 -2.00 3.19
C MET A 87 1.35 -2.63 2.46
N GLU A 88 1.14 -3.92 2.66
CA GLU A 88 -0.03 -4.69 2.25
C GLU A 88 -0.67 -5.29 3.51
N ASP A 89 -1.91 -4.87 3.82
CA ASP A 89 -2.62 -5.21 5.06
C ASP A 89 -1.76 -4.97 6.32
N GLY A 90 -0.97 -3.90 6.30
CA GLY A 90 -0.09 -3.49 7.40
C GLY A 90 1.26 -4.22 7.48
N ALA A 91 1.52 -5.19 6.60
CA ALA A 91 2.80 -5.91 6.51
C ALA A 91 3.66 -5.39 5.35
N GLU A 92 4.97 -5.32 5.54
CA GLU A 92 5.87 -4.84 4.50
C GLU A 92 5.94 -5.78 3.28
N ALA A 93 5.61 -5.24 2.10
CA ALA A 93 5.70 -5.93 0.81
C ALA A 93 6.98 -5.54 0.02
N GLY A 94 7.53 -4.36 0.30
CA GLY A 94 8.75 -3.86 -0.35
C GLY A 94 9.11 -2.46 0.15
N ARG A 95 10.31 -1.99 -0.18
CA ARG A 95 10.74 -0.62 0.16
C ARG A 95 11.69 0.00 -0.86
N ILE A 96 11.70 1.33 -0.87
CA ILE A 96 12.67 2.19 -1.56
C ILE A 96 13.48 2.91 -0.49
N GLU A 97 14.80 2.77 -0.50
CA GLU A 97 15.68 3.43 0.46
C GLU A 97 16.37 4.65 -0.19
N GLY A 98 16.11 5.83 0.36
CA GLY A 98 16.60 7.10 -0.15
C GLY A 98 15.70 7.72 -1.23
N TYR A 99 16.12 8.88 -1.72
CA TYR A 99 15.44 9.62 -2.79
C TYR A 99 16.46 10.26 -3.73
N PRO A 100 16.88 9.57 -4.81
CA PRO A 100 17.84 10.11 -5.77
C PRO A 100 17.19 11.04 -6.81
N GLY A 101 15.87 10.98 -7.01
CA GLY A 101 15.12 11.81 -7.96
C GLY A 101 13.74 11.23 -8.29
N GLU A 102 12.95 12.00 -9.03
CA GLU A 102 11.54 11.70 -9.34
C GLU A 102 11.39 10.42 -10.19
N ASP A 103 12.13 10.31 -11.29
CA ASP A 103 12.03 9.18 -12.23
C ASP A 103 12.30 7.83 -11.55
N PHE A 104 13.30 7.81 -10.65
CA PHE A 104 13.63 6.61 -9.87
C PHE A 104 12.51 6.26 -8.88
N PHE A 105 11.93 7.26 -8.22
CA PHE A 105 10.86 7.03 -7.26
C PHE A 105 9.62 6.42 -7.94
N TRP A 106 9.17 7.02 -9.06
CA TRP A 106 7.98 6.54 -9.75
C TRP A 106 8.18 5.14 -10.33
N GLY A 107 9.30 4.89 -11.02
CA GLY A 107 9.57 3.58 -11.61
C GLY A 107 9.65 2.45 -10.57
N LEU A 108 10.29 2.71 -9.42
CA LEU A 108 10.37 1.71 -8.34
C LEU A 108 9.03 1.51 -7.65
N LEU A 109 8.26 2.58 -7.43
CA LEU A 109 6.95 2.47 -6.81
C LEU A 109 5.96 1.68 -7.67
N ASP A 110 5.91 1.98 -8.97
CA ASP A 110 5.09 1.26 -9.94
C ASP A 110 5.41 -0.25 -9.94
N GLN A 111 6.69 -0.62 -9.92
CA GLN A 111 7.11 -2.02 -9.82
C GLN A 111 6.64 -2.70 -8.52
N MET A 112 6.77 -2.03 -7.37
CA MET A 112 6.32 -2.59 -6.09
C MET A 112 4.80 -2.80 -6.09
N ILE A 113 4.04 -1.82 -6.60
CA ILE A 113 2.57 -1.87 -6.68
C ILE A 113 2.12 -2.97 -7.65
N GLY A 114 2.71 -3.03 -8.84
CA GLY A 114 2.40 -4.07 -9.83
C GLY A 114 2.67 -5.48 -9.30
N LYS A 115 3.77 -5.67 -8.55
CA LYS A 115 4.10 -6.96 -7.95
C LYS A 115 3.04 -7.45 -6.96
N VAL A 116 2.51 -6.58 -6.08
CA VAL A 116 1.47 -6.99 -5.12
C VAL A 116 0.11 -7.19 -5.79
N GLN A 117 -0.17 -6.47 -6.88
CA GLN A 117 -1.42 -6.64 -7.65
C GLN A 117 -1.39 -7.84 -8.61
N GLY A 118 -0.23 -8.47 -8.80
CA GLY A 118 -0.05 -9.58 -9.76
C GLY A 118 0.08 -9.13 -11.21
N ASP A 119 0.20 -7.82 -11.45
CA ASP A 119 0.35 -7.19 -12.77
C ASP A 119 1.83 -6.87 -13.10
N GLY A 120 2.75 -7.10 -12.16
CA GLY A 120 4.17 -6.83 -12.31
C GLY A 120 4.87 -7.83 -13.24
N PRO A 121 5.96 -7.42 -13.93
CA PRO A 121 6.78 -8.37 -14.68
C PRO A 121 7.33 -9.45 -13.75
N ALA A 122 7.42 -10.70 -14.24
CA ALA A 122 8.02 -11.80 -13.49
C ALA A 122 9.44 -11.40 -13.00
N PRO A 123 9.89 -11.86 -11.81
CA PRO A 123 11.23 -11.57 -11.34
C PRO A 123 12.26 -11.97 -12.41
N SER A 124 13.14 -11.05 -12.80
CA SER A 124 14.30 -11.39 -13.62
C SER A 124 15.28 -12.18 -12.74
N GLU A 125 15.38 -13.49 -13.00
CA GLU A 125 16.45 -14.37 -12.51
C GLU A 125 17.85 -13.85 -12.90
#